data_AF-A0A8T5U2G9-F1
#
_entry.id   AF-A0A8T5U2G9-F1
#
_cell.length_a   1.000
_cell.length_b   1.000
_cell.length_c   1.000
_cell.angle_alpha   90.00
_cell.angle_beta   90.00
_cell.angle_gamma   90.00
#
_symmetry.space_group_name_H-M   'P 1'
#
loop_
_entity.id
_entity.type
_entity.pdbx_description
1 polymer ?
#
loop_
_entity_poly.entity_id
_entity_poly.type
_entity_poly.pdbx_seq_one_letter_code
_entity_poly.pdbx_strand_id
1 'polypeptide(L)'
;MMKKKNLFKSKLLLFCIQIFLLIACIVIFKYEFQIEFDLSTDPRANEQQFIIQFLANLIMYNNSFGFVYINLTWIIISLIPILIFSDFKKAYSMNLTTFFFPNFFFYVFYWRYSEIYFSTLFPIFIIKTIILGLIIAIESIALSLILKFIKNLRKNTKTDNLEQIESLNRSVCPNCGTQFNSIPKYCFNCNNLITNELGESIGKTK
;
A
#
# COMPACT_ATOMS: atom_id res chain seq x y z
N MET A 1 13.67 5.37 22.71
CA MET A 1 13.25 5.99 21.43
C MET A 1 12.95 4.90 20.40
N MET A 2 11.75 4.31 20.45
CA MET A 2 11.32 3.30 19.47
C MET A 2 11.29 3.93 18.08
N LYS A 3 12.02 3.34 17.12
CA LYS A 3 12.14 3.80 15.73
C LYS A 3 10.73 4.04 15.14
N LYS A 4 10.34 5.32 14.95
CA LYS A 4 9.05 5.74 14.33
C LYS A 4 8.70 4.96 13.05
N LYS A 5 9.69 4.47 12.31
CA LYS A 5 9.54 3.62 11.11
C LYS A 5 8.91 2.23 11.36
N ASN A 6 8.94 1.69 12.58
CA ASN A 6 8.33 0.39 12.90
C ASN A 6 6.87 0.50 13.38
N LEU A 7 6.46 1.67 13.87
CA LEU A 7 5.10 1.87 14.39
C LEU A 7 4.05 1.84 13.26
N PHE A 8 4.37 2.47 12.12
CA PHE A 8 3.55 2.43 10.89
C PHE A 8 3.53 1.07 10.17
N LYS A 9 4.31 0.09 10.63
CA LYS A 9 4.21 -1.31 10.16
C LYS A 9 3.39 -2.20 11.11
N SER A 10 2.90 -1.64 12.22
CA SER A 10 2.02 -2.38 13.12
C SER A 10 0.70 -2.66 12.43
N LYS A 11 0.34 -3.94 12.32
CA LYS A 11 -0.96 -4.36 11.75
C LYS A 11 -2.12 -3.70 12.49
N LEU A 12 -2.06 -3.60 13.81
CA LEU A 12 -3.10 -2.97 14.61
C LEU A 12 -3.28 -1.49 14.27
N LEU A 13 -2.18 -0.75 14.13
CA LEU A 13 -2.26 0.67 13.77
C LEU A 13 -2.89 0.86 12.38
N LEU A 14 -2.50 0.03 11.41
CA LEU A 14 -3.08 0.07 10.07
C LEU A 14 -4.57 -0.25 10.08
N PHE A 15 -4.98 -1.23 10.88
CA PHE A 15 -6.40 -1.56 11.06
C PHE A 15 -7.16 -0.34 11.59
N CYS A 16 -6.66 0.27 12.68
CA CYS A 16 -7.28 1.46 13.26
C CYS A 16 -7.36 2.62 12.27
N ILE A 17 -6.30 2.85 11.47
CA ILE A 17 -6.29 3.89 10.43
C ILE A 17 -7.35 3.60 9.36
N GLN A 18 -7.43 2.36 8.87
CA GLN A 18 -8.41 2.00 7.84
C GLN A 18 -9.85 2.14 8.34
N ILE A 19 -10.15 1.66 9.55
CA ILE A 19 -11.48 1.82 10.15
C ILE A 19 -11.80 3.29 10.39
N PHE A 20 -10.85 4.08 10.91
CA PHE A 20 -11.05 5.51 11.12
C PHE A 20 -11.38 6.24 9.82
N LEU A 21 -10.65 5.95 8.74
CA LEU A 21 -10.90 6.53 7.42
C LEU A 21 -12.25 6.08 6.83
N LEU A 22 -12.62 4.81 7.02
CA LEU A 22 -13.93 4.31 6.61
C LEU A 22 -15.05 5.11 7.27
N ILE A 23 -14.97 5.28 8.59
CA ILE A 23 -15.93 6.06 9.38
C ILE A 23 -15.94 7.52 8.90
N ALA A 24 -14.77 8.13 8.71
CA ALA A 24 -14.66 9.51 8.27
C ALA A 24 -15.32 9.72 6.91
N CYS A 25 -15.10 8.83 5.94
CA CYS A 25 -15.75 8.90 4.63
C CYS A 25 -17.28 8.90 4.79
N ILE A 26 -17.84 7.94 5.52
CA ILE A 26 -19.30 7.85 5.70
C ILE A 26 -19.88 9.10 6.35
N VAL A 27 -19.24 9.61 7.39
CA VAL A 27 -19.72 10.80 8.11
C VAL A 27 -19.64 12.05 7.22
N ILE A 28 -18.54 12.25 6.49
CA ILE A 28 -18.35 13.44 5.62
C ILE A 28 -19.35 13.45 4.46
N PHE A 29 -19.54 12.30 3.80
CA PHE A 29 -20.47 12.18 2.67
C PHE A 29 -21.92 11.93 3.08
N LYS A 30 -22.19 11.83 4.40
CA LYS A 30 -23.51 11.58 4.99
C LYS A 30 -24.21 10.38 4.34
N TYR A 31 -23.45 9.31 4.11
CA TYR A 31 -24.00 8.10 3.53
C TYR A 31 -24.84 7.35 4.56
N GLU A 32 -26.07 7.00 4.20
CA GLU A 32 -27.00 6.30 5.07
C GLU A 32 -27.71 5.18 4.29
N PHE A 33 -27.52 3.96 4.76
CA PHE A 33 -28.32 2.81 4.38
C PHE A 33 -29.53 2.75 5.32
N GLN A 34 -30.71 2.32 4.88
CA GLN A 34 -31.86 2.18 5.78
C GLN A 34 -32.11 0.71 6.07
N ILE A 35 -32.11 0.34 7.35
CA ILE A 35 -32.46 -1.01 7.84
C ILE A 35 -33.77 -0.95 8.62
N GLU A 36 -34.56 -2.00 8.46
CA GLU A 36 -35.76 -2.25 9.26
C GLU A 36 -35.42 -3.10 10.48
N PHE A 37 -36.10 -2.85 11.60
CA PHE A 37 -35.80 -3.45 12.89
C PHE A 37 -37.06 -4.01 13.56
N ASP A 38 -36.91 -5.14 14.26
CA ASP A 38 -38.00 -5.75 15.06
C ASP A 38 -38.21 -5.04 16.42
N LEU A 39 -37.30 -4.12 16.76
CA LEU A 39 -37.14 -3.54 18.10
C LEU A 39 -38.14 -2.40 18.36
N SER A 40 -39.42 -2.72 18.51
CA SER A 40 -40.45 -1.73 18.90
C SER A 40 -40.70 -1.64 20.40
N THR A 41 -40.23 -2.61 21.20
CA THR A 41 -40.56 -2.72 22.65
C THR A 41 -39.36 -2.89 23.60
N ASP A 42 -38.12 -2.91 23.11
CA ASP A 42 -36.92 -3.02 23.98
C ASP A 42 -36.48 -1.62 24.50
N PRO A 43 -36.29 -1.41 25.81
CA PRO A 43 -35.73 -0.16 26.34
C PRO A 43 -34.34 0.19 25.80
N ARG A 44 -33.58 -0.77 25.27
CA ARG A 44 -32.27 -0.56 24.60
C ARG A 44 -32.36 -0.52 23.07
N ALA A 45 -33.58 -0.53 22.51
CA ALA A 45 -33.80 -0.53 21.07
C ALA A 45 -32.98 0.57 20.36
N ASN A 46 -32.94 1.78 20.90
CA ASN A 46 -32.25 2.91 20.27
C ASN A 46 -30.73 2.70 20.16
N GLU A 47 -30.07 2.20 21.21
CA GLU A 47 -28.63 1.96 21.20
C GLU A 47 -28.27 0.82 20.24
N GLN A 48 -29.06 -0.26 20.27
CA GLN A 48 -28.86 -1.43 19.41
C GLN A 48 -29.09 -1.07 17.94
N GLN A 49 -30.18 -0.35 17.63
CA GLN A 49 -30.48 0.17 16.30
C GLN A 49 -29.35 1.06 15.80
N PHE A 50 -28.86 1.99 16.63
CA PHE A 50 -27.74 2.86 16.28
C PHE A 50 -26.49 2.05 15.91
N ILE A 51 -26.10 1.06 16.73
CA ILE A 51 -24.91 0.24 16.47
C ILE A 51 -25.06 -0.54 15.15
N ILE A 52 -26.21 -1.19 14.94
CA ILE A 52 -26.46 -1.98 13.73
C ILE A 52 -26.48 -1.06 12.50
N GLN A 53 -27.17 0.07 12.60
CA GLN A 53 -27.28 1.04 11.52
C GLN A 53 -25.92 1.65 11.16
N PHE A 54 -25.10 1.96 12.17
CA PHE A 54 -23.73 2.41 11.99
C PHE A 54 -22.89 1.37 11.25
N LEU A 55 -22.93 0.10 11.68
CA LEU A 55 -22.20 -0.99 11.04
C LEU A 55 -22.71 -1.24 9.61
N ALA A 56 -24.02 -1.15 9.39
CA ALA A 56 -24.63 -1.32 8.08
C ALA A 56 -24.16 -0.24 7.11
N ASN A 57 -24.07 1.01 7.55
CA ASN A 57 -23.57 2.11 6.72
C ASN A 57 -22.16 1.80 6.20
N LEU A 58 -21.30 1.15 7.00
CA LEU A 58 -19.92 0.81 6.62
C LEU A 58 -19.82 -0.21 5.46
N ILE A 59 -20.85 -1.03 5.23
CA ILE A 59 -20.73 -2.23 4.39
C ILE A 59 -21.90 -2.46 3.41
N MET A 60 -23.09 -1.92 3.69
CA MET A 60 -24.33 -2.18 2.93
C MET A 60 -24.72 -1.05 1.99
N TYR A 61 -25.48 -1.42 0.97
CA TYR A 61 -26.06 -0.52 -0.02
C TYR A 61 -27.40 -1.05 -0.52
N ASN A 62 -28.34 -0.15 -0.85
CA ASN A 62 -29.68 -0.48 -1.37
C ASN A 62 -29.88 -0.07 -2.84
N ASN A 63 -29.09 0.87 -3.36
CA ASN A 63 -29.23 1.40 -4.71
C ASN A 63 -27.88 1.44 -5.45
N SER A 64 -27.92 1.76 -6.75
CA SER A 64 -26.73 1.81 -7.60
C SER A 64 -25.71 2.85 -7.14
N PHE A 65 -26.17 3.98 -6.59
CA PHE A 65 -25.28 5.01 -6.05
C PHE A 65 -24.51 4.48 -4.83
N GLY A 66 -25.21 3.87 -3.88
CA GLY A 66 -24.61 3.25 -2.69
C GLY A 66 -23.67 2.11 -3.05
N PHE A 67 -24.01 1.31 -4.07
CA PHE A 67 -23.10 0.29 -4.60
C PHE A 67 -21.78 0.91 -5.04
N VAL A 68 -21.82 1.93 -5.90
CA VAL A 68 -20.62 2.61 -6.39
C VAL A 68 -19.86 3.25 -5.23
N TYR A 69 -20.55 3.96 -4.35
CA TYR A 69 -19.97 4.67 -3.21
C TYR A 69 -19.23 3.74 -2.25
N ILE A 70 -19.88 2.66 -1.80
CA ILE A 70 -19.29 1.70 -0.86
C ILE A 70 -18.09 1.01 -1.49
N ASN A 71 -18.21 0.54 -2.74
CA ASN A 71 -17.10 -0.11 -3.43
C ASN A 71 -15.90 0.84 -3.59
N LEU A 72 -16.12 2.08 -4.05
CA LEU A 72 -15.05 3.07 -4.20
C LEU A 72 -14.40 3.43 -2.87
N THR A 73 -15.19 3.54 -1.80
CA THR A 73 -14.65 3.83 -0.45
C THR A 73 -13.73 2.70 0.01
N TRP A 74 -14.18 1.46 -0.14
CA TRP A 74 -13.38 0.29 0.22
C TRP A 74 -12.11 0.17 -0.65
N ILE A 75 -12.20 0.44 -1.95
CA ILE A 75 -11.05 0.51 -2.87
C ILE A 75 -10.02 1.52 -2.34
N ILE A 76 -10.43 2.76 -2.07
CA ILE A 76 -9.52 3.81 -1.57
C ILE A 76 -8.82 3.39 -0.27
N ILE A 77 -9.55 2.76 0.64
CA ILE A 77 -9.01 2.31 1.94
C ILE A 77 -8.10 1.08 1.76
N SER A 78 -8.38 0.22 0.78
CA SER A 78 -7.58 -0.96 0.47
C SER A 78 -6.17 -0.60 -0.04
N LEU A 79 -6.02 0.60 -0.64
CA LEU A 79 -4.73 1.11 -1.12
C LEU A 79 -3.70 1.28 0.01
N ILE A 80 -4.14 1.52 1.25
CA ILE A 80 -3.22 1.83 2.36
C ILE A 80 -2.28 0.65 2.65
N PRO A 81 -2.77 -0.57 2.97
CA PRO A 81 -1.89 -1.72 3.16
C PRO A 81 -1.09 -2.10 1.90
N ILE A 82 -1.67 -1.89 0.71
CA ILE A 82 -1.01 -2.17 -0.58
C ILE A 82 0.25 -1.32 -0.73
N LEU A 83 0.15 -0.01 -0.50
CA LEU A 83 1.26 0.92 -0.59
C LEU A 83 2.34 0.66 0.48
N ILE A 84 1.94 0.23 1.68
CA ILE A 84 2.84 0.07 2.83
C ILE A 84 3.59 -1.27 2.80
N PHE A 85 2.91 -2.38 2.55
CA PHE A 85 3.53 -3.71 2.66
C PHE A 85 4.31 -4.14 1.42
N SER A 86 3.99 -3.62 0.22
CA SER A 86 4.59 -4.03 -1.06
C SER A 86 4.55 -5.54 -1.36
N ASP A 87 3.85 -6.32 -0.54
CA ASP A 87 3.67 -7.76 -0.60
C ASP A 87 2.16 -8.01 -0.64
N PHE A 88 1.70 -8.61 -1.75
CA PHE A 88 0.29 -8.82 -2.01
C PHE A 88 -0.37 -9.68 -0.93
N LYS A 89 0.33 -10.67 -0.36
CA LYS A 89 -0.24 -11.55 0.68
C LYS A 89 -0.55 -10.76 1.94
N LYS A 90 0.36 -9.87 2.34
CA LYS A 90 0.19 -9.04 3.54
C LYS A 90 -0.88 -7.97 3.34
N ALA A 91 -0.89 -7.31 2.18
CA ALA A 91 -1.88 -6.30 1.85
C ALA A 91 -3.31 -6.89 1.79
N TYR A 92 -3.47 -7.98 1.04
CA TYR A 92 -4.73 -8.72 0.94
C TYR A 92 -5.24 -9.21 2.30
N SER A 93 -4.36 -9.86 3.09
CA SER A 93 -4.73 -10.34 4.43
C SER A 93 -5.19 -9.21 5.33
N MET A 94 -4.50 -8.06 5.27
CA MET A 94 -4.88 -6.87 6.04
C MET A 94 -6.23 -6.32 5.59
N ASN A 95 -6.42 -6.12 4.29
CA ASN A 95 -7.65 -5.58 3.72
C ASN A 95 -8.86 -6.48 4.04
N LEU A 96 -8.72 -7.80 3.90
CA LEU A 96 -9.78 -8.72 4.29
C LEU A 96 -10.06 -8.70 5.79
N THR A 97 -9.04 -8.63 6.65
CA THR A 97 -9.27 -8.55 8.10
C THR A 97 -10.08 -7.31 8.45
N THR A 98 -9.70 -6.15 7.89
CA THR A 98 -10.43 -4.90 8.06
C THR A 98 -11.84 -4.96 7.50
N PHE A 99 -12.04 -5.67 6.37
CA PHE A 99 -13.35 -5.87 5.76
C PHE A 99 -14.26 -6.79 6.57
N PHE A 100 -13.76 -7.94 7.00
CA PHE A 100 -14.56 -8.93 7.73
C PHE A 100 -14.93 -8.46 9.13
N PHE A 101 -14.16 -7.57 9.75
CA PHE A 101 -14.45 -7.08 11.09
C PHE A 101 -15.83 -6.42 11.21
N PRO A 102 -16.16 -5.31 10.51
CA PRO A 102 -17.48 -4.69 10.60
C PRO A 102 -18.59 -5.61 10.08
N ASN A 103 -18.31 -6.43 9.06
CA ASN A 103 -19.27 -7.41 8.55
C ASN A 103 -19.67 -8.43 9.61
N PHE A 104 -18.71 -9.02 10.31
CA PHE A 104 -18.95 -9.99 11.37
C PHE A 104 -19.84 -9.41 12.46
N PHE A 105 -19.50 -8.24 12.98
CA PHE A 105 -20.30 -7.59 14.02
C PHE A 105 -21.69 -7.20 13.50
N PHE A 106 -21.81 -6.72 12.26
CA PHE A 106 -23.10 -6.43 11.66
C PHE A 106 -24.02 -7.65 11.65
N TYR A 107 -23.55 -8.78 11.10
CA TYR A 107 -24.36 -10.00 11.02
C TYR A 107 -24.73 -10.54 12.40
N VAL A 108 -23.78 -10.57 13.33
CA VAL A 108 -24.02 -11.07 14.69
C VAL A 108 -25.06 -10.20 15.41
N PHE A 109 -24.92 -8.88 15.36
CA PHE A 109 -25.87 -7.98 16.04
C PHE A 109 -27.23 -7.96 15.35
N TYR A 110 -27.27 -7.94 14.02
CA TYR A 110 -28.54 -7.89 13.29
C TYR A 110 -29.35 -9.18 13.47
N TRP A 111 -28.70 -10.35 13.42
CA TRP A 111 -29.36 -11.62 13.74
C TRP A 111 -29.89 -11.65 15.19
N ARG A 112 -29.07 -11.17 16.14
CA ARG A 112 -29.41 -11.23 17.56
C ARG A 112 -30.59 -10.33 17.95
N TYR A 113 -30.69 -9.15 17.34
CA TYR A 113 -31.63 -8.12 17.77
C TYR A 113 -32.76 -7.85 16.76
N SER A 114 -32.72 -8.42 15.55
CA SER A 114 -33.79 -8.30 14.55
C SER A 114 -33.86 -9.56 13.70
N GLU A 115 -34.14 -10.69 14.34
CA GLU A 115 -34.10 -12.03 13.75
C GLU A 115 -35.06 -12.19 12.54
N ILE A 116 -36.24 -11.58 12.59
CA ILE A 116 -37.27 -11.74 11.55
C ILE A 116 -36.76 -11.05 10.28
N TYR A 117 -36.41 -9.77 10.39
CA TYR A 117 -35.86 -9.01 9.26
C TYR A 117 -34.51 -9.54 8.79
N PHE A 118 -33.66 -10.02 9.71
CA PHE A 118 -32.42 -10.69 9.36
C PHE A 118 -32.69 -11.89 8.47
N SER A 119 -33.60 -12.78 8.87
CA SER A 119 -33.87 -14.02 8.12
C SER A 119 -34.37 -13.74 6.70
N THR A 120 -35.17 -12.69 6.53
CA THR A 120 -35.65 -12.27 5.20
C THR A 120 -34.54 -11.65 4.34
N LEU A 121 -33.70 -10.80 4.92
CA LEU A 121 -32.70 -10.01 4.17
C LEU A 121 -31.33 -10.67 4.06
N PHE A 122 -31.05 -11.68 4.89
CA PHE A 122 -29.75 -12.35 4.97
C PHE A 122 -29.23 -12.85 3.62
N PRO A 123 -30.04 -13.53 2.76
CA PRO A 123 -29.57 -13.98 1.47
C PRO A 123 -29.08 -12.83 0.57
N ILE A 124 -29.77 -11.69 0.60
CA ILE A 124 -29.40 -10.51 -0.19
C ILE A 124 -28.12 -9.88 0.38
N PHE A 125 -28.03 -9.74 1.71
CA PHE A 125 -26.90 -9.13 2.39
C PHE A 125 -25.62 -9.96 2.23
N ILE A 126 -25.70 -11.27 2.37
CA ILE A 126 -24.53 -12.14 2.23
C ILE A 126 -24.00 -12.13 0.79
N ILE A 127 -24.88 -12.09 -0.21
CA ILE A 127 -24.46 -11.95 -1.63
C ILE A 127 -23.72 -10.62 -1.83
N LYS A 128 -24.25 -9.50 -1.33
CA LYS A 128 -23.58 -8.19 -1.42
C LYS A 128 -22.20 -8.22 -0.75
N THR A 129 -22.10 -8.87 0.41
CA THR A 129 -20.84 -9.02 1.14
C THR A 129 -19.83 -9.87 0.38
N ILE A 130 -20.25 -10.98 -0.23
CA ILE A 130 -19.40 -11.84 -1.06
C ILE A 130 -18.88 -11.06 -2.27
N ILE A 131 -19.75 -10.32 -2.97
CA ILE A 131 -19.36 -9.50 -4.13
C ILE A 131 -18.32 -8.47 -3.73
N LEU A 132 -18.56 -7.70 -2.66
CA LEU A 132 -17.63 -6.69 -2.16
C LEU A 132 -16.31 -7.30 -1.70
N GLY A 133 -16.35 -8.43 -0.99
CA GLY A 133 -15.16 -9.16 -0.55
C GLY A 133 -14.31 -9.67 -1.73
N LEU A 134 -14.95 -10.17 -2.80
CA LEU A 134 -14.26 -10.58 -4.03
C LEU A 134 -13.60 -9.38 -4.73
N ILE A 135 -14.27 -8.24 -4.80
CA ILE A 135 -13.72 -7.01 -5.40
C ILE A 135 -12.46 -6.59 -4.63
N ILE A 136 -12.53 -6.49 -3.30
CA ILE A 136 -11.39 -6.13 -2.44
C ILE A 136 -10.25 -7.14 -2.60
N ALA A 137 -10.56 -8.44 -2.70
CA ALA A 137 -9.58 -9.50 -2.89
C ALA A 137 -8.81 -9.35 -4.21
N ILE A 138 -9.55 -9.26 -5.31
CA ILE A 138 -9.00 -9.15 -6.66
C ILE A 138 -8.16 -7.87 -6.79
N GLU A 139 -8.70 -6.74 -6.32
CA GLU A 139 -8.02 -5.46 -6.37
C GLU A 139 -6.70 -5.47 -5.56
N SER A 140 -6.74 -6.03 -4.33
CA SER A 140 -5.56 -6.12 -3.47
C SER A 140 -4.42 -6.89 -4.13
N ILE A 141 -4.76 -7.96 -4.86
CA ILE A 141 -3.77 -8.78 -5.58
C ILE A 141 -3.28 -8.03 -6.83
N ALA A 142 -4.20 -7.56 -7.67
CA ALA A 142 -3.89 -6.92 -8.95
C ALA A 142 -3.01 -5.67 -8.75
N LEU A 143 -3.41 -4.75 -7.87
CA LEU A 143 -2.66 -3.51 -7.63
C LEU A 143 -1.30 -3.77 -6.99
N SER A 144 -1.21 -4.74 -6.07
CA SER A 144 0.07 -5.10 -5.46
C SER A 144 1.07 -5.65 -6.49
N LEU A 145 0.60 -6.44 -7.46
CA LEU A 145 1.42 -6.94 -8.56
C LEU A 145 1.85 -5.83 -9.51
N ILE A 146 0.93 -4.94 -9.90
CA ILE A 146 1.22 -3.77 -10.75
C ILE A 146 2.28 -2.89 -10.08
N LEU A 147 2.12 -2.58 -8.79
CA LEU A 147 3.10 -1.77 -8.05
C LEU A 147 4.47 -2.44 -7.96
N LYS A 148 4.51 -3.77 -7.79
CA LYS A 148 5.77 -4.53 -7.80
C LYS A 148 6.44 -4.45 -9.17
N PHE A 149 5.67 -4.57 -10.25
CA PHE A 149 6.16 -4.47 -11.62
C PHE A 149 6.74 -3.07 -11.91
N ILE A 150 6.04 -2.00 -11.55
CA ILE A 150 6.51 -0.61 -11.71
C ILE A 150 7.80 -0.36 -10.91
N LYS A 151 7.90 -0.87 -9.68
CA LYS A 151 9.12 -0.75 -8.86
C LYS A 151 10.31 -1.46 -9.49
N ASN A 152 10.10 -2.64 -10.07
CA ASN A 152 11.15 -3.39 -10.74
C ASN A 152 11.64 -2.67 -12.01
N LEU A 153 10.72 -2.17 -12.85
CA LEU A 153 11.09 -1.38 -14.02
C LEU A 153 11.96 -0.18 -13.65
N ARG A 154 11.54 0.60 -12.65
CA ARG A 154 12.30 1.77 -12.18
C ARG A 154 13.68 1.38 -11.63
N LYS A 155 13.80 0.22 -10.98
CA LYS A 155 15.08 -0.27 -10.46
C LYS A 155 16.05 -0.59 -11.60
N ASN A 156 15.56 -1.28 -12.63
CA ASN A 156 16.35 -1.65 -13.81
C ASN A 156 16.79 -0.40 -14.57
N THR A 157 15.90 0.57 -14.82
CA THR A 157 16.30 1.82 -15.48
C THR A 157 17.36 2.59 -14.70
N LYS A 158 17.31 2.54 -13.36
CA LYS A 158 18.32 3.20 -12.52
C LYS A 158 19.68 2.48 -12.58
N THR A 159 19.70 1.15 -12.64
CA THR A 159 20.96 0.40 -12.82
C THR A 159 21.55 0.66 -14.20
N ASP A 160 20.73 0.65 -15.24
CA ASP A 160 21.18 0.92 -16.62
C ASP A 160 21.78 2.34 -16.74
N ASN A 161 21.15 3.33 -16.11
CA ASN A 161 21.68 4.70 -16.08
C ASN A 161 23.02 4.80 -15.30
N LEU A 162 23.17 4.03 -14.21
CA LEU A 162 24.43 4.01 -13.46
C LEU A 162 25.55 3.34 -14.27
N GLU A 163 25.26 2.24 -14.97
CA GLU A 163 26.21 1.57 -15.86
C GLU A 163 26.62 2.46 -17.04
N GLN A 164 25.68 3.24 -17.60
CA GLN A 164 26.00 4.24 -18.63
C GLN A 164 26.89 5.37 -18.08
N ILE A 165 26.63 5.87 -16.87
CA ILE A 165 27.49 6.90 -16.25
C ILE A 165 28.88 6.32 -15.92
N GLU A 166 28.97 5.07 -15.46
CA GLU A 166 30.24 4.41 -15.21
C GLU A 166 31.05 4.25 -16.51
N SER A 167 30.40 3.83 -17.60
CA SER A 167 31.09 3.67 -18.90
C SER A 167 31.56 5.00 -19.49
N LEU A 168 30.82 6.09 -19.32
CA LEU A 168 31.23 7.44 -19.72
C LEU A 168 32.43 7.99 -18.91
N ASN A 169 32.61 7.52 -17.66
CA ASN A 169 33.71 7.97 -16.80
C ASN A 169 34.99 7.18 -16.99
N ARG A 170 34.99 6.09 -17.79
CA ARG A 170 36.21 5.36 -18.14
C ARG A 170 37.00 6.15 -19.17
N SER A 171 38.23 6.51 -18.84
CA SER A 171 39.13 7.26 -19.71
C SER A 171 40.42 6.48 -19.98
N VAL A 172 40.97 6.61 -21.19
CA VAL A 172 42.23 5.97 -21.59
C VAL A 172 43.28 7.06 -21.74
N CYS A 173 44.44 6.90 -21.11
CA CYS A 173 45.54 7.84 -21.33
C CYS A 173 45.99 7.75 -22.79
N PRO A 174 46.02 8.88 -23.54
CA PRO A 174 46.42 8.86 -24.95
C PRO A 174 47.90 8.53 -25.14
N ASN A 175 48.73 8.70 -24.10
CA ASN A 175 50.18 8.53 -24.21
C ASN A 175 50.67 7.12 -23.84
N CYS A 176 50.05 6.46 -22.84
CA CYS A 176 50.49 5.14 -22.37
C CYS A 176 49.41 4.05 -22.42
N GLY A 177 48.20 4.37 -22.90
CA GLY A 177 47.09 3.42 -23.03
C GLY A 177 46.49 2.90 -21.72
N THR A 178 46.94 3.41 -20.56
CA THR A 178 46.40 2.98 -19.26
C THR A 178 44.95 3.41 -19.12
N GLN A 179 44.09 2.48 -18.71
CA GLN A 179 42.66 2.71 -18.48
C GLN A 179 42.42 3.17 -17.04
N PHE A 180 41.56 4.18 -16.90
CA PHE A 180 41.16 4.74 -15.62
C PHE A 180 39.64 4.63 -15.48
N ASN A 181 39.17 4.25 -14.29
CA ASN A 181 37.73 4.19 -13.97
C ASN A 181 37.14 5.57 -13.62
N SER A 182 37.87 6.64 -13.92
CA SER A 182 37.49 8.04 -13.73
C SER A 182 38.30 8.89 -14.72
N ILE A 183 38.03 10.20 -14.80
CA ILE A 183 38.84 11.17 -15.57
C ILE A 183 39.90 11.76 -14.62
N PRO A 184 41.15 11.24 -14.60
CA PRO A 184 42.19 11.81 -13.75
C PRO A 184 42.67 13.15 -14.34
N LYS A 185 43.05 14.10 -13.48
CA LYS A 185 43.65 15.38 -13.92
C LYS A 185 44.98 15.19 -14.67
N TYR A 186 45.71 14.12 -14.38
CA TYR A 186 46.96 13.74 -15.03
C TYR A 186 47.15 12.22 -14.96
N CYS A 187 47.84 11.64 -15.94
CA CYS A 187 48.11 10.19 -15.93
C CYS A 187 49.25 9.89 -14.94
N PHE A 188 48.93 9.23 -13.82
CA PHE A 188 49.94 8.85 -12.81
C PHE A 188 51.04 7.95 -13.37
N ASN A 189 50.71 7.09 -14.33
CA ASN A 189 51.70 6.18 -14.93
C ASN A 189 52.72 6.94 -15.80
N CYS A 190 52.24 7.85 -16.66
CA CYS A 190 53.12 8.75 -17.43
C CYS A 190 53.92 9.70 -16.52
N ASN A 191 53.28 10.22 -15.47
CA ASN A 191 53.95 11.14 -14.57
C ASN A 191 55.09 10.45 -13.81
N ASN A 192 54.89 9.22 -13.35
CA ASN A 192 55.94 8.43 -12.70
C ASN A 192 57.13 8.14 -13.64
N LEU A 193 56.87 7.81 -14.91
CA LEU A 193 57.90 7.63 -15.94
C LEU A 193 58.75 8.90 -16.09
N ILE A 194 58.10 10.05 -16.24
CA ILE A 194 58.78 11.34 -16.39
C ILE A 194 59.60 11.69 -15.14
N THR A 195 59.06 11.50 -13.93
CA THR A 195 59.81 11.77 -12.69
C THR A 195 60.98 10.84 -12.47
N ASN A 196 60.89 9.57 -12.90
CA ASN A 196 62.01 8.64 -12.78
C ASN A 196 63.11 8.95 -13.81
N GLU A 197 62.75 9.30 -15.05
CA GLU A 197 63.70 9.73 -16.08
C GLU A 197 64.39 11.07 -15.73
N LEU A 198 63.63 12.03 -15.18
CA LEU A 198 64.19 13.29 -14.67
C LEU A 198 65.04 13.09 -13.41
N GLY A 199 64.64 12.20 -12.51
CA GLY A 199 65.43 11.81 -11.33
C GLY A 199 66.77 11.18 -11.71
N GLU A 200 66.79 10.32 -12.74
CA GLU A 200 68.02 9.73 -13.26
C GLU A 200 68.91 10.73 -14.01
N SER A 201 68.34 11.69 -14.76
CA SER A 201 69.12 12.72 -15.46
C SER A 201 69.74 13.76 -14.52
N ILE A 202 69.08 14.09 -13.40
CA ILE A 202 69.64 14.92 -12.33
C ILE A 202 70.67 14.11 -11.51
N GLY A 203 70.50 12.79 -11.38
CA GLY A 203 71.47 11.90 -10.71
C GLY A 203 72.74 11.61 -11.52
N LYS A 204 72.74 11.84 -12.84
CA LYS A 204 73.90 11.64 -13.74
C LYS A 204 74.74 12.90 -13.97
N THR A 205 74.40 14.02 -13.34
CA THR A 205 75.27 15.21 -13.26
C THR A 205 76.12 15.14 -11.99
N LYS A 206 77.11 14.24 -11.97
CA LYS A 206 78.27 14.30 -11.09
C LYS A 206 79.45 13.54 -11.68
#